data_AF-A0A7X8C7Z5-F1
#
_entry.id   AF-A0A7X8C7Z5-F1
#
_cell.length_a   1.000
_cell.length_b   1.000
_cell.length_c   1.000
_cell.angle_alpha   90.00
_cell.angle_beta   90.00
_cell.angle_gamma   90.00
#
_symmetry.space_group_name_H-M   'P 1'
#
loop_
_entity.id
_entity.type
_entity.pdbx_description
1 polymer ?
#
loop_
_entity_poly.entity_id
_entity_poly.type
_entity_poly.pdbx_seq_one_letter_code
_entity_poly.pdbx_strand_id
1 'polypeptide(L)'
;MDYRLDIGGYQIKKKSCNRCGNLKLSVHDWMADLPETQKETDFVEVQFKNTRKGYYLNSTNIPLEKGDMVAVESSPGHDIGEVTLVGKLVLLQMKKNNLHPEKMEIRRIYRKAKDTDLQKYQEAKNKEHATMIQARQIAERMNLKMKIGDVEFQGDGNKAIFYYIAEERVDFRELIKVFAETFHVRIEMKQIGARQEAGRIGGIGPCGRELCCASWMTCFNSVATSSARCQDISLNPQKLAGQCSKLKCCMNYELDTYQEAMKEFPSKEIQLETFDNTYYHFKTDVFKGQISYSTAQNFGANIITISVKRAKEVIAMNKKGIKPEKLEDISESTSQQPVVQDFENVVGQESVTRFDDRKRKNSRFKNKNKKQKNFSNTNGQPASEHRIAKPIKKNEQNKENNDNDKK
;
A
#
# COMPACT_ATOMS: atom_id res chain seq x y z
N MET A 1 -1.69 -13.77 -48.10
CA MET A 1 -2.57 -12.74 -47.52
C MET A 1 -1.64 -11.72 -46.89
N ASP A 2 -1.47 -10.58 -47.54
CA ASP A 2 -0.56 -9.52 -47.07
C ASP A 2 -1.17 -8.86 -45.83
N TYR A 3 -0.67 -9.25 -44.66
CA TYR A 3 -1.00 -8.58 -43.42
C TYR A 3 -0.26 -7.25 -43.40
N ARG A 4 -0.98 -6.16 -43.68
CA ARG A 4 -0.51 -4.82 -43.33
C ARG A 4 -0.56 -4.71 -41.80
N LEU A 5 0.61 -4.64 -41.18
CA LEU A 5 0.74 -3.98 -39.88
C LEU A 5 0.12 -2.59 -40.05
N ASP A 6 -0.83 -2.23 -39.21
CA ASP A 6 -1.27 -0.84 -39.08
C ASP A 6 -0.09 -0.02 -38.55
N ILE A 7 0.80 0.41 -39.44
CA ILE A 7 1.95 1.28 -39.13
C ILE A 7 1.47 2.73 -38.86
N GLY A 8 0.17 2.93 -38.69
CA GLY A 8 -0.47 4.18 -38.29
C GLY A 8 -0.51 4.35 -36.78
N GLY A 9 0.65 4.53 -36.16
CA GLY A 9 0.78 5.05 -34.81
C GLY A 9 0.95 4.00 -33.72
N TYR A 10 1.86 4.29 -32.80
CA TYR A 10 1.99 3.70 -31.46
C TYR A 10 0.73 3.92 -30.60
N GLN A 11 -0.45 3.59 -31.13
CA GLN A 11 -1.73 3.75 -30.45
C GLN A 11 -2.21 2.39 -29.98
N ILE A 12 -2.32 2.26 -28.65
CA ILE A 12 -2.82 1.06 -27.98
C ILE A 12 -4.24 0.80 -28.48
N LYS A 13 -4.47 -0.34 -29.17
CA LYS A 13 -5.82 -0.67 -29.64
C LYS A 13 -6.79 -0.79 -28.47
N LYS A 14 -8.05 -0.41 -28.68
CA LYS A 14 -9.16 -0.57 -27.71
C LYS A 14 -9.23 -2.00 -27.13
N LYS A 15 -8.87 -3.02 -27.92
CA LYS A 15 -8.80 -4.41 -27.47
C LYS A 15 -7.68 -4.68 -26.44
N SER A 16 -6.53 -4.01 -26.56
CA SER A 16 -5.40 -4.12 -25.62
C SER A 16 -5.68 -3.41 -24.28
N CYS A 17 -6.32 -2.23 -24.33
CA CYS A 17 -6.68 -1.43 -23.14
C CYS A 17 -7.98 -1.85 -22.42
N ASN A 18 -8.84 -2.67 -23.02
CA ASN A 18 -10.13 -3.01 -22.42
C ASN A 18 -9.94 -3.62 -21.02
N ARG A 19 -10.49 -2.93 -20.00
CA ARG A 19 -10.53 -3.30 -18.56
C ARG A 19 -9.19 -3.42 -17.82
N CYS A 20 -8.07 -2.88 -18.34
CA CYS A 20 -6.80 -2.94 -17.59
C CYS A 20 -6.77 -2.08 -16.31
N GLY A 21 -7.59 -1.04 -16.19
CA GLY A 21 -7.48 -0.08 -15.08
C GLY A 21 -8.13 -0.50 -13.75
N ASN A 22 -9.20 -1.31 -13.76
CA ASN A 22 -10.04 -1.52 -12.58
C ASN A 22 -9.94 -2.93 -11.98
N LEU A 23 -9.26 -3.87 -12.64
CA LEU A 23 -9.06 -5.22 -12.12
C LEU A 23 -7.67 -5.39 -11.52
N LYS A 24 -7.65 -5.77 -10.24
CA LYS A 24 -6.44 -6.23 -9.54
C LYS A 24 -5.80 -7.36 -10.36
N LEU A 25 -4.47 -7.35 -10.56
CA LEU A 25 -3.72 -8.31 -11.41
C LEU A 25 -3.98 -8.23 -12.93
N SER A 26 -4.48 -7.12 -13.47
CA SER A 26 -4.57 -7.01 -14.92
C SER A 26 -3.18 -7.11 -15.56
N VAL A 27 -3.04 -7.94 -16.59
CA VAL A 27 -1.83 -7.98 -17.41
C VAL A 27 -2.14 -7.26 -18.72
N HIS A 28 -1.27 -6.33 -19.07
CA HIS A 28 -1.38 -5.63 -20.34
C HIS A 28 -1.03 -6.59 -21.47
N ASP A 29 -1.97 -6.79 -22.38
CA ASP A 29 -1.74 -7.59 -23.57
C ASP A 29 -1.08 -6.69 -24.64
N TRP A 30 0.25 -6.67 -24.61
CA TRP A 30 1.07 -5.95 -25.59
C TRP A 30 1.24 -6.72 -26.91
N MET A 31 0.74 -7.96 -27.01
CA MET A 31 0.76 -8.79 -28.22
C MET A 31 -0.61 -8.83 -28.92
N ALA A 32 -1.59 -8.09 -28.41
CA ALA A 32 -2.96 -8.04 -28.92
C ALA A 32 -3.07 -7.69 -30.43
N ASP A 33 -2.05 -7.03 -30.98
CA ASP A 33 -1.99 -6.63 -32.38
C ASP A 33 -1.61 -7.77 -33.33
N LEU A 34 -1.06 -8.88 -32.81
CA LEU A 34 -0.59 -10.02 -33.57
C LEU A 34 -1.59 -11.18 -33.46
N PRO A 35 -2.56 -11.31 -34.39
CA PRO A 35 -3.61 -12.34 -34.31
C PRO A 35 -3.05 -13.77 -34.37
N GLU A 36 -1.87 -13.94 -34.96
CA GLU A 36 -1.15 -15.22 -35.01
C GLU A 36 -0.78 -15.72 -33.61
N THR A 37 -0.43 -14.80 -32.70
CA THR A 37 0.00 -15.12 -31.33
C THR A 37 -1.15 -15.55 -30.41
N GLN A 38 -2.39 -15.20 -30.76
CA GLN A 38 -3.59 -15.61 -30.02
C GLN A 38 -3.94 -17.08 -30.25
N LYS A 39 -3.56 -17.65 -31.39
CA LYS A 39 -3.84 -19.04 -31.77
C LYS A 39 -2.68 -20.00 -31.53
N GLU A 40 -1.53 -19.50 -31.07
CA GLU A 40 -0.35 -20.35 -30.82
C GLU A 40 -0.58 -21.37 -29.70
N THR A 41 -1.51 -21.11 -28.78
CA THR A 41 -1.67 -21.93 -27.57
C THR A 41 -3.12 -22.04 -27.11
N ASP A 42 -3.52 -23.24 -26.68
CA ASP A 42 -4.86 -23.51 -26.14
C ASP A 42 -4.98 -23.20 -24.63
N PHE A 43 -3.90 -22.72 -24.01
CA PHE A 43 -3.89 -22.32 -22.61
C PHE A 43 -4.50 -20.92 -22.43
N VAL A 44 -5.28 -20.79 -21.36
CA VAL A 44 -5.99 -19.55 -21.01
C VAL A 44 -5.77 -19.23 -19.54
N GLU A 45 -5.52 -17.96 -19.23
CA GLU A 45 -5.47 -17.47 -17.85
C GLU A 45 -6.87 -16.97 -17.44
N VAL A 46 -7.45 -17.62 -16.44
CA VAL A 46 -8.75 -17.27 -15.87
C VAL A 46 -8.53 -16.68 -14.48
N GLN A 47 -9.11 -15.51 -14.24
CA GLN A 47 -9.13 -14.85 -12.96
C GLN A 47 -10.46 -15.08 -12.26
N PHE A 48 -10.36 -15.43 -10.99
CA PHE A 48 -11.49 -15.50 -10.06
C PHE A 48 -11.51 -14.27 -9.16
N LYS A 49 -12.35 -14.29 -8.13
CA LYS A 49 -12.47 -13.18 -7.19
C LYS A 49 -11.09 -12.80 -6.61
N ASN A 50 -10.83 -11.49 -6.55
CA ASN A 50 -9.63 -10.89 -5.97
C ASN A 50 -8.33 -11.35 -6.65
N THR A 51 -7.48 -12.10 -5.93
CA THR A 51 -6.11 -12.41 -6.36
C THR A 51 -5.93 -13.85 -6.84
N ARG A 52 -7.01 -14.61 -7.00
CA ARG A 52 -6.96 -16.01 -7.41
C ARG A 52 -6.95 -16.08 -8.94
N LYS A 53 -5.83 -16.51 -9.51
CA LYS A 53 -5.69 -16.80 -10.94
C LYS A 53 -5.38 -18.27 -11.14
N GLY A 54 -5.93 -18.85 -12.19
CA GLY A 54 -5.67 -20.22 -12.60
C GLY A 54 -5.41 -20.31 -14.10
N TYR A 55 -4.66 -21.32 -14.49
CA TYR A 55 -4.40 -21.65 -15.89
C TYR A 55 -5.24 -22.86 -16.26
N TYR A 56 -5.93 -22.76 -17.40
CA TYR A 56 -6.85 -23.77 -17.87
C TYR A 56 -6.58 -24.10 -19.34
N LEU A 57 -6.91 -25.33 -19.72
CA LEU A 57 -6.81 -25.80 -21.10
C LEU A 57 -8.17 -25.68 -21.81
N ASN A 58 -8.19 -24.99 -22.95
CA ASN A 58 -9.35 -24.90 -23.82
C ASN A 58 -9.42 -26.08 -24.79
N SER A 59 -9.72 -27.28 -24.28
CA SER A 59 -9.75 -28.49 -25.13
C SER A 59 -10.82 -28.48 -26.22
N THR A 60 -11.83 -27.63 -26.10
CA THR A 60 -12.96 -27.52 -27.03
C THR A 60 -12.75 -26.45 -28.10
N ASN A 61 -11.60 -25.76 -28.13
CA ASN A 61 -11.28 -24.70 -29.08
C ASN A 61 -12.38 -23.64 -29.21
N ILE A 62 -12.96 -23.27 -28.07
CA ILE A 62 -13.99 -22.23 -28.01
C ILE A 62 -13.31 -20.89 -28.32
N PRO A 63 -13.88 -20.02 -29.18
CA PRO A 63 -13.34 -18.69 -29.40
C PRO A 63 -13.52 -17.83 -28.13
N LEU A 64 -12.43 -17.68 -27.37
CA LEU A 64 -12.39 -16.90 -26.13
C LEU A 64 -11.65 -15.58 -26.36
N GLU A 65 -12.25 -14.48 -25.93
CA GLU A 65 -11.60 -13.16 -25.89
C GLU A 65 -11.35 -12.72 -24.43
N LYS A 66 -10.44 -11.76 -24.25
CA LYS A 66 -10.18 -11.15 -22.94
C LYS A 66 -11.45 -10.46 -22.42
N GLY A 67 -11.83 -10.78 -21.19
CA GLY A 67 -13.03 -10.27 -20.51
C GLY A 67 -14.25 -11.19 -20.60
N ASP A 68 -14.17 -12.30 -21.34
CA ASP A 68 -15.23 -13.30 -21.39
C ASP A 68 -15.38 -14.03 -20.06
N MET A 69 -16.61 -14.23 -19.60
CA MET A 69 -16.91 -15.07 -18.44
C MET A 69 -17.00 -16.53 -18.88
N VAL A 70 -16.26 -17.40 -18.20
CA VAL A 70 -16.14 -18.84 -18.55
C VAL A 70 -16.43 -19.73 -17.35
N ALA A 71 -17.04 -20.88 -17.63
CA ALA A 71 -17.22 -21.96 -16.67
C ALA A 71 -16.06 -22.95 -16.80
N VAL A 72 -15.33 -23.14 -15.71
CA VAL A 72 -14.12 -23.97 -15.65
C VAL A 72 -14.27 -25.10 -14.66
N GLU A 73 -13.49 -26.15 -14.88
CA GLU A 73 -13.47 -27.32 -14.02
C GLU A 73 -12.88 -27.01 -12.63
N SER A 74 -13.58 -27.47 -11.61
CA SER A 74 -13.16 -27.37 -10.23
C SER A 74 -13.34 -28.71 -9.51
N SER A 75 -12.54 -28.93 -8.47
CA SER A 75 -12.67 -30.11 -7.62
C SER A 75 -13.27 -29.69 -6.27
N PRO A 76 -14.56 -29.98 -6.01
CA PRO A 76 -15.61 -30.52 -6.90
C PRO A 76 -16.38 -29.44 -7.69
N GLY A 77 -16.99 -29.82 -8.81
CA GLY A 77 -17.94 -29.00 -9.58
C GLY A 77 -17.33 -28.06 -10.61
N HIS A 78 -17.94 -26.89 -10.79
CA HIS A 78 -17.59 -25.88 -11.76
C HIS A 78 -17.38 -24.55 -11.04
N ASP A 79 -16.47 -23.74 -11.56
CA ASP A 79 -16.23 -22.38 -11.06
C ASP A 79 -16.38 -21.40 -12.22
N ILE A 80 -16.70 -20.15 -11.89
CA ILE A 80 -16.95 -19.11 -12.88
C ILE A 80 -15.89 -18.03 -12.71
N GLY A 81 -15.20 -17.72 -13.80
CA GLY A 81 -14.13 -16.72 -13.81
C GLY A 81 -14.09 -15.90 -15.09
N GLU A 82 -13.35 -14.81 -15.05
CA GLU A 82 -13.13 -13.91 -16.19
C GLU A 82 -11.82 -14.27 -16.88
N VAL A 83 -11.84 -14.38 -18.21
CA VAL A 83 -10.63 -14.59 -19.01
C VAL A 83 -9.79 -13.32 -19.00
N THR A 84 -8.54 -13.42 -18.54
CA THR A 84 -7.63 -12.27 -18.44
C THR A 84 -6.58 -12.23 -19.54
N LEU A 85 -6.07 -13.40 -19.94
CA LEU A 85 -5.08 -13.54 -21.02
C LEU A 85 -5.38 -14.77 -21.87
N VAL A 86 -5.08 -14.64 -23.16
CA VAL A 86 -5.14 -15.69 -24.17
C VAL A 86 -3.85 -15.70 -25.00
N GLY A 87 -3.52 -16.84 -25.61
CA GLY A 87 -2.37 -16.97 -26.51
C GLY A 87 -1.00 -17.03 -25.82
N LYS A 88 0.06 -16.70 -26.57
CA LYS A 88 1.47 -16.87 -26.17
C LYS A 88 1.83 -16.24 -24.82
N LEU A 89 1.18 -15.13 -24.45
CA LEU A 89 1.41 -14.44 -23.17
C LEU A 89 1.13 -15.34 -21.96
N VAL A 90 0.19 -16.28 -22.08
CA VAL A 90 -0.14 -17.24 -21.03
C VAL A 90 1.08 -18.11 -20.72
N LEU A 91 1.82 -18.58 -21.73
CA LEU A 91 3.04 -19.36 -21.51
C LEU A 91 4.14 -18.57 -20.81
N LEU A 92 4.31 -17.29 -21.15
CA LEU A 92 5.28 -16.43 -20.48
C LEU A 92 4.93 -16.23 -19.01
N GLN A 93 3.63 -16.07 -18.72
CA GLN A 93 3.15 -15.91 -17.35
C GLN A 93 3.25 -17.22 -16.54
N MET A 94 3.00 -18.37 -17.17
CA MET A 94 3.24 -19.68 -16.57
C MET A 94 4.72 -19.88 -16.22
N LYS A 95 5.64 -19.54 -17.14
CA LYS A 95 7.09 -19.57 -16.89
C LYS A 95 7.48 -18.65 -15.72
N LYS A 96 6.97 -17.42 -15.69
CA LYS A 96 7.21 -16.47 -14.59
C LYS A 96 6.76 -17.01 -13.24
N ASN A 97 5.65 -17.73 -13.20
CA ASN A 97 5.11 -18.34 -11.99
C ASN A 97 5.72 -19.72 -11.67
N ASN A 98 6.76 -20.14 -12.40
CA ASN A 98 7.39 -21.46 -12.28
C ASN A 98 6.42 -22.64 -12.46
N LEU A 99 5.37 -22.46 -13.26
CA LEU A 99 4.39 -23.49 -13.57
C LEU A 99 4.77 -24.15 -14.89
N HIS A 100 5.20 -25.42 -14.81
CA HIS A 100 5.47 -26.23 -15.98
C HIS A 100 4.23 -27.04 -16.36
N PRO A 101 3.77 -26.96 -17.63
CA PRO A 101 2.57 -27.67 -18.08
C PRO A 101 2.61 -29.18 -17.88
N GLU A 102 3.79 -29.79 -17.93
CA GLU A 102 4.01 -31.23 -17.78
C GLU A 102 3.86 -31.76 -16.35
N LYS A 103 4.03 -30.90 -15.33
CA LYS A 103 4.08 -31.32 -13.93
C LYS A 103 2.76 -31.17 -13.19
N MET A 104 1.75 -30.58 -13.83
CA MET A 104 0.51 -30.19 -13.18
C MET A 104 -0.70 -30.66 -13.98
N GLU A 105 -1.69 -31.20 -13.29
CA GLU A 105 -3.00 -31.46 -13.88
C GLU A 105 -3.67 -30.14 -14.23
N ILE A 106 -3.60 -29.75 -15.50
CA ILE A 106 -4.26 -28.54 -16.00
C ILE A 106 -5.73 -28.86 -16.22
N ARG A 107 -6.57 -28.16 -15.47
CA ARG A 107 -8.04 -28.28 -15.54
C ARG A 107 -8.59 -27.69 -16.83
N ARG A 108 -9.76 -28.15 -17.23
CA ARG A 108 -10.34 -27.79 -18.54
C ARG A 108 -11.34 -26.65 -18.43
N ILE A 109 -11.49 -25.88 -19.51
CA ILE A 109 -12.61 -24.96 -19.71
C ILE A 109 -13.76 -25.74 -20.34
N TYR A 110 -14.96 -25.65 -19.79
CA TYR A 110 -16.12 -26.35 -20.34
C TYR A 110 -16.84 -25.51 -21.40
N ARG A 111 -17.16 -24.25 -21.08
CA ARG A 111 -17.95 -23.36 -21.93
C ARG A 111 -17.87 -21.90 -21.51
N LYS A 112 -18.34 -20.99 -22.36
CA LYS A 112 -18.71 -19.63 -21.93
C LYS A 112 -19.86 -19.71 -20.92
N ALA A 113 -19.82 -18.85 -19.90
CA ALA A 113 -20.83 -18.83 -18.84
C ALA A 113 -22.22 -18.56 -19.43
N LYS A 114 -23.22 -19.37 -19.04
CA LYS A 114 -24.62 -19.12 -19.39
C LYS A 114 -25.21 -18.06 -18.46
N ASP A 115 -26.32 -17.46 -18.86
CA ASP A 115 -27.03 -16.48 -18.01
C ASP A 115 -27.45 -17.07 -16.65
N THR A 116 -27.83 -18.35 -16.63
CA THR A 116 -28.12 -19.09 -15.39
C THR A 116 -26.91 -19.20 -14.47
N ASP A 117 -25.72 -19.36 -15.06
CA ASP A 117 -24.47 -19.49 -14.32
C ASP A 117 -24.07 -18.12 -13.74
N LEU A 118 -24.26 -17.04 -14.52
CA LEU A 118 -24.04 -15.66 -14.08
C LEU A 118 -24.99 -15.23 -12.95
N GLN A 119 -26.26 -15.62 -13.00
CA GLN A 119 -27.22 -15.35 -11.93
C GLN A 119 -26.79 -16.01 -10.62
N LYS A 120 -26.44 -17.31 -10.65
CA LYS A 120 -25.93 -18.04 -9.48
C LYS A 120 -24.64 -17.42 -8.93
N TYR A 121 -23.72 -17.02 -9.81
CA TYR A 121 -22.51 -16.31 -9.42
C TYR A 121 -22.82 -15.01 -8.67
N GLN A 122 -23.78 -14.22 -9.16
CA GLN A 122 -24.18 -12.97 -8.52
C GLN A 122 -24.88 -13.21 -7.17
N GLU A 123 -25.74 -14.23 -7.07
CA GLU A 123 -26.35 -14.64 -5.80
C GLU A 123 -25.30 -15.08 -4.77
N ALA A 124 -24.31 -15.87 -5.20
CA ALA A 124 -23.21 -16.30 -4.36
C ALA A 124 -22.41 -15.09 -3.85
N LYS A 125 -22.09 -14.14 -4.74
CA LYS A 125 -21.39 -12.90 -4.39
C LYS A 125 -22.15 -12.03 -3.39
N ASN A 126 -23.48 -11.94 -3.52
CA ASN A 126 -24.30 -11.18 -2.59
C ASN A 126 -24.33 -11.81 -1.17
N LYS A 127 -24.21 -13.15 -1.08
CA LYS A 127 -24.18 -13.87 0.21
C LYS A 127 -22.85 -13.70 0.96
N GLU A 128 -21.73 -13.50 0.24
CA GLU A 128 -20.37 -13.41 0.81
C GLU A 128 -20.26 -12.45 2.00
N HIS A 129 -20.82 -11.25 1.88
CA HIS A 129 -20.70 -10.23 2.92
C HIS A 129 -21.43 -10.62 4.22
N ALA A 130 -22.64 -11.16 4.11
CA ALA A 130 -23.40 -11.62 5.26
C ALA A 130 -22.72 -12.83 5.94
N THR A 131 -22.27 -13.79 5.13
CA THR A 131 -21.52 -14.97 5.59
C THR A 131 -20.24 -14.57 6.31
N MET A 132 -19.50 -13.58 5.81
CA MET A 132 -18.29 -13.06 6.45
C MET A 132 -18.57 -12.51 7.85
N ILE A 133 -19.65 -11.74 8.04
CA ILE A 133 -20.02 -11.18 9.34
C ILE A 133 -20.38 -12.30 10.32
N GLN A 134 -21.21 -13.24 9.90
CA GLN A 134 -21.61 -14.38 10.73
C GLN A 134 -20.40 -15.25 11.11
N ALA A 135 -19.50 -15.49 10.17
CA ALA A 135 -18.29 -16.26 10.42
C ALA A 135 -17.39 -15.60 11.48
N ARG A 136 -17.26 -14.26 11.45
CA ARG A 136 -16.52 -13.51 12.50
C ARG A 136 -17.17 -13.68 13.87
N GLN A 137 -18.50 -13.59 13.96
CA GLN A 137 -19.23 -13.76 15.22
C GLN A 137 -19.10 -15.18 15.79
N ILE A 138 -19.10 -16.21 14.93
CA ILE A 138 -18.89 -17.60 15.38
C ILE A 138 -17.46 -17.78 15.89
N ALA A 139 -16.45 -17.29 15.16
CA ALA A 139 -15.05 -17.40 15.57
C ALA A 139 -14.78 -16.70 16.91
N GLU A 140 -15.41 -15.55 17.14
CA GLU A 140 -15.34 -14.81 18.41
C GLU A 140 -16.04 -15.56 19.55
N ARG A 141 -17.22 -16.14 19.32
CA ARG A 141 -17.92 -16.96 20.32
C ARG A 141 -17.13 -18.21 20.74
N MET A 142 -16.36 -18.78 19.82
CA MET A 142 -15.46 -19.92 20.10
C MET A 142 -14.11 -19.49 20.68
N ASN A 143 -13.88 -18.18 20.88
CA ASN A 143 -12.64 -17.61 21.40
C ASN A 143 -11.37 -18.04 20.64
N LEU A 144 -11.48 -18.21 19.32
CA LEU A 144 -10.35 -18.57 18.46
C LEU A 144 -9.52 -17.32 18.15
N LYS A 145 -8.20 -17.39 18.38
CA LYS A 145 -7.23 -16.31 18.05
C LYS A 145 -6.99 -16.18 16.55
N MET A 146 -8.03 -15.84 15.79
CA MET A 146 -7.95 -15.65 14.33
C MET A 146 -8.85 -14.52 13.86
N LYS A 147 -8.51 -13.93 12.71
CA LYS A 147 -9.36 -12.94 12.04
C LYS A 147 -9.74 -13.46 10.65
N ILE A 148 -11.03 -13.44 10.36
CA ILE A 148 -11.57 -13.82 9.05
C ILE A 148 -11.61 -12.57 8.17
N GLY A 149 -10.77 -12.54 7.15
CA GLY A 149 -10.59 -11.38 6.28
C GLY A 149 -11.64 -11.30 5.19
N ASP A 150 -11.86 -12.40 4.45
CA ASP A 150 -12.70 -12.44 3.25
C ASP A 150 -13.29 -13.85 3.06
N VAL A 151 -14.41 -13.94 2.34
CA VAL A 151 -15.09 -15.19 1.99
C VAL A 151 -15.34 -15.20 0.49
N GLU A 152 -15.02 -16.32 -0.15
CA GLU A 152 -15.22 -16.52 -1.58
C GLU A 152 -16.06 -17.77 -1.80
N PHE A 153 -17.24 -17.62 -2.40
CA PHE A 153 -18.01 -18.78 -2.87
C PHE A 153 -17.56 -19.17 -4.27
N GLN A 154 -17.50 -20.48 -4.51
CA GLN A 154 -17.35 -21.03 -5.86
C GLN A 154 -18.59 -20.69 -6.69
N GLY A 155 -18.47 -20.57 -8.02
CA GLY A 155 -19.59 -20.23 -8.92
C GLY A 155 -20.83 -21.13 -8.76
N ASP A 156 -20.64 -22.41 -8.43
CA ASP A 156 -21.73 -23.36 -8.16
C ASP A 156 -22.37 -23.22 -6.76
N GLY A 157 -21.77 -22.44 -5.86
CA GLY A 157 -22.20 -22.27 -4.46
C GLY A 157 -21.91 -23.45 -3.53
N ASN A 158 -21.48 -24.60 -4.06
CA ASN A 158 -21.24 -25.83 -3.26
C ASN A 158 -20.02 -25.75 -2.33
N LYS A 159 -19.10 -24.82 -2.57
CA LYS A 159 -17.85 -24.67 -1.83
C LYS A 159 -17.62 -23.21 -1.47
N ALA A 160 -17.21 -22.96 -0.24
CA ALA A 160 -16.85 -21.65 0.27
C ALA A 160 -15.42 -21.67 0.82
N ILE A 161 -14.61 -20.71 0.39
CA ILE A 161 -13.23 -20.53 0.82
C ILE A 161 -13.19 -19.35 1.79
N PHE A 162 -12.78 -19.61 3.02
CA PHE A 162 -12.62 -18.61 4.07
C PHE A 162 -11.14 -18.25 4.21
N TYR A 163 -10.83 -16.98 3.96
CA TYR A 163 -9.48 -16.46 4.12
C TYR A 163 -9.30 -15.92 5.52
N TYR A 164 -8.31 -16.43 6.26
CA TYR A 164 -8.05 -16.00 7.63
C TYR A 164 -6.58 -15.70 7.87
N ILE A 165 -6.34 -14.86 8.87
CA ILE A 165 -5.02 -14.60 9.44
C ILE A 165 -4.99 -15.04 10.90
N ALA A 166 -3.88 -15.64 11.30
CA ALA A 166 -3.57 -16.00 12.67
C ALA A 166 -2.05 -15.91 12.87
N GLU A 167 -1.63 -15.48 14.06
CA GLU A 167 -0.21 -15.44 14.45
C GLU A 167 0.28 -16.83 14.87
N GLU A 168 -0.57 -17.56 15.61
CA GLU A 168 -0.32 -18.91 16.10
C GLU A 168 -1.13 -19.94 15.30
N ARG A 169 -0.78 -21.22 15.44
CA ARG A 169 -1.56 -22.31 14.85
C ARG A 169 -2.91 -22.43 15.57
N VAL A 170 -3.99 -22.32 14.83
CA VAL A 170 -5.36 -22.40 15.34
C VAL A 170 -5.95 -23.78 15.01
N ASP A 171 -6.57 -24.45 15.99
CA ASP A 171 -7.38 -25.63 15.71
C ASP A 171 -8.80 -25.19 15.32
N PHE A 172 -9.13 -25.36 14.03
CA PHE A 172 -10.41 -24.96 13.45
C PHE A 172 -11.30 -26.18 13.13
N ARG A 173 -11.00 -27.38 13.64
CA ARG A 173 -11.82 -28.58 13.34
C ARG A 173 -13.26 -28.42 13.79
N GLU A 174 -13.47 -27.87 14.99
CA GLU A 174 -14.81 -27.60 15.52
C GLU A 174 -15.51 -26.47 14.76
N LEU A 175 -14.75 -25.41 14.43
CA LEU A 175 -15.23 -24.30 13.62
C LEU A 175 -15.76 -24.77 12.26
N ILE A 176 -15.06 -25.71 11.59
CA ILE A 176 -15.49 -26.28 10.31
C ILE A 176 -16.85 -26.98 10.46
N LYS A 177 -17.08 -27.71 11.56
CA LYS A 177 -18.37 -28.38 11.79
C LYS A 177 -19.50 -27.37 11.91
N VAL A 178 -19.31 -26.34 12.73
CA VAL A 178 -20.32 -25.28 12.92
C VAL A 178 -20.54 -24.48 11.63
N PHE A 179 -19.49 -24.22 10.84
CA PHE A 179 -19.64 -23.57 9.55
C PHE A 179 -20.38 -24.44 8.53
N ALA A 180 -20.10 -25.74 8.48
CA ALA A 180 -20.82 -26.67 7.62
C ALA A 180 -22.31 -26.78 8.01
N GLU A 181 -22.62 -26.76 9.30
CA GLU A 181 -24.00 -26.74 9.82
C GLU A 181 -24.72 -25.43 9.53
N THR A 182 -24.02 -24.29 9.62
CA THR A 182 -24.64 -22.96 9.44
C THR A 182 -24.84 -22.62 7.96
N PHE A 183 -23.86 -22.94 7.11
CA PHE A 183 -23.85 -22.50 5.71
C PHE A 183 -24.23 -23.61 4.72
N HIS A 184 -24.31 -24.87 5.16
CA HIS A 184 -24.66 -26.03 4.32
C HIS A 184 -23.82 -26.16 3.04
N VAL A 185 -22.55 -25.77 3.11
CA VAL A 185 -21.59 -25.82 1.99
C VAL A 185 -20.28 -26.44 2.44
N ARG A 186 -19.48 -26.94 1.49
CA ARG A 186 -18.14 -27.44 1.78
C ARG A 186 -17.21 -26.29 2.11
N ILE A 187 -16.63 -26.32 3.30
CA ILE A 187 -15.76 -25.26 3.82
C ILE A 187 -14.30 -25.58 3.50
N GLU A 188 -13.58 -24.62 2.93
CA GLU A 188 -12.12 -24.63 2.82
C GLU A 188 -11.55 -23.43 3.59
N MET A 189 -10.66 -23.68 4.54
CA MET A 189 -9.98 -22.63 5.32
C MET A 189 -8.61 -22.37 4.70
N LYS A 190 -8.33 -21.12 4.32
CA LYS A 190 -7.06 -20.71 3.72
C LYS A 190 -6.37 -19.63 4.56
N GLN A 191 -5.18 -19.95 5.07
CA GLN A 191 -4.37 -18.98 5.79
C GLN A 191 -3.73 -18.01 4.79
N ILE A 192 -3.82 -16.71 5.08
CA ILE A 192 -3.18 -15.64 4.32
C ILE A 192 -2.22 -14.86 5.20
N GLY A 193 -1.16 -14.32 4.60
CA GLY A 193 -0.21 -13.45 5.30
C GLY A 193 -0.76 -12.03 5.48
N ALA A 194 -0.28 -11.31 6.51
CA ALA A 194 -0.68 -9.92 6.82
C ALA A 194 -0.65 -8.95 5.63
N ARG A 195 0.32 -9.11 4.71
CA ARG A 195 0.39 -8.27 3.50
C ARG A 195 -0.71 -8.58 2.49
N GLN A 196 -1.04 -9.85 2.31
CA GLN A 196 -2.11 -10.28 1.40
C GLN A 196 -3.48 -9.86 1.94
N GLU A 197 -3.66 -9.94 3.26
CA GLU A 197 -4.83 -9.40 3.94
C GLU A 197 -4.97 -7.90 3.71
N ALA A 198 -3.92 -7.11 3.97
CA ALA A 198 -3.92 -5.67 3.71
C ALA A 198 -4.21 -5.34 2.23
N GLY A 199 -3.72 -6.17 1.29
CA GLY A 199 -4.04 -6.01 -0.12
C GLY A 199 -5.51 -6.33 -0.47
N ARG A 200 -6.20 -7.19 0.29
CA ARG A 200 -7.61 -7.54 0.06
C ARG A 200 -8.56 -6.54 0.71
N ILE A 201 -8.26 -6.11 1.93
CA ILE A 201 -9.01 -5.06 2.64
C ILE A 201 -8.83 -3.72 1.91
N GLY A 202 -7.62 -3.46 1.40
CA GLY A 202 -7.26 -2.17 0.84
C GLY A 202 -6.91 -1.16 1.93
N GLY A 203 -6.63 0.07 1.52
CA GLY A 203 -6.26 1.16 2.42
C GLY A 203 -5.42 2.22 1.73
N ILE A 204 -5.03 3.24 2.50
CA ILE A 204 -4.19 4.33 2.04
C ILE A 204 -2.81 4.21 2.69
N GLY A 205 -1.77 4.22 1.85
CA GLY A 205 -0.38 4.20 2.28
C GLY A 205 0.07 5.56 2.84
N PRO A 206 1.22 5.62 3.51
CA PRO A 206 1.79 6.88 3.99
C PRO A 206 2.13 7.86 2.86
N CYS A 207 2.21 7.39 1.61
CA CYS A 207 2.38 8.21 0.42
C CYS A 207 1.08 8.88 -0.07
N GLY A 208 -0.05 8.69 0.63
CA GLY A 208 -1.35 9.24 0.26
C GLY A 208 -2.06 8.52 -0.89
N ARG A 209 -1.45 7.48 -1.47
CA ARG A 209 -2.03 6.63 -2.51
C ARG A 209 -2.65 5.37 -1.91
N GLU A 210 -3.51 4.70 -2.68
CA GLU A 210 -3.97 3.35 -2.33
C GLU A 210 -2.79 2.38 -2.15
N LEU A 211 -2.95 1.36 -1.31
CA LEU A 211 -1.91 0.37 -1.08
C LEU A 211 -1.50 -0.29 -2.41
N CYS A 212 -0.21 -0.30 -2.73
CA CYS A 212 0.30 -0.96 -3.94
C CYS A 212 -0.08 -2.45 -3.99
N CYS A 213 -0.25 -3.09 -2.83
CA CYS A 213 -0.69 -4.48 -2.67
C CYS A 213 -2.17 -4.72 -3.04
N ALA A 214 -2.98 -3.66 -3.02
CA ALA A 214 -4.38 -3.68 -3.43
C ALA A 214 -4.53 -3.35 -4.91
N SER A 215 -3.65 -2.49 -5.43
CA SER A 215 -3.65 -1.98 -6.80
C SER A 215 -2.98 -2.95 -7.78
N TRP A 216 -1.66 -2.86 -7.95
CA TRP A 216 -0.93 -3.51 -9.06
C TRP A 216 0.15 -4.50 -8.61
N MET A 217 0.73 -4.34 -7.42
CA MET A 217 1.86 -5.15 -6.96
C MET A 217 1.35 -6.38 -6.21
N THR A 218 1.64 -7.58 -6.70
CA THR A 218 1.13 -8.83 -6.11
C THR A 218 2.21 -9.86 -5.83
N CYS A 219 3.32 -9.81 -6.56
CA CYS A 219 4.52 -10.58 -6.27
C CYS A 219 5.41 -9.74 -5.35
N PHE A 220 5.65 -10.25 -4.13
CA PHE A 220 6.49 -9.56 -3.16
C PHE A 220 7.73 -10.38 -2.86
N ASN A 221 8.89 -9.77 -3.09
CA ASN A 221 10.14 -10.28 -2.55
C ASN A 221 10.26 -9.87 -1.07
N SER A 222 11.02 -10.65 -0.31
CA SER A 222 11.40 -10.26 1.05
C SER A 222 12.19 -8.95 1.01
N VAL A 223 11.88 -8.05 1.94
CA VAL A 223 12.57 -6.75 2.07
C VAL A 223 13.58 -6.89 3.19
N ALA A 224 14.83 -6.48 2.94
CA ALA A 224 15.89 -6.46 3.92
C ALA A 224 16.10 -5.04 4.46
N THR A 225 16.59 -4.93 5.70
CA THR A 225 16.93 -3.64 6.31
C THR A 225 18.13 -2.96 5.62
N SER A 226 18.91 -3.70 4.82
CA SER A 226 19.98 -3.14 4.00
C SER A 226 19.45 -2.15 2.97
N SER A 227 18.30 -2.41 2.33
CA SER A 227 17.68 -1.50 1.37
C SER A 227 17.37 -0.14 2.01
N ALA A 228 16.92 -0.13 3.27
CA ALA A 228 16.65 1.10 4.01
C ALA A 228 17.93 1.91 4.29
N ARG A 229 19.08 1.24 4.50
CA ARG A 229 20.37 1.91 4.68
C ARG A 229 20.86 2.54 3.37
N CYS A 230 20.70 1.86 2.24
CA CYS A 230 21.05 2.41 0.92
C CYS A 230 20.26 3.68 0.57
N GLN A 231 19.03 3.79 1.09
CA GLN A 231 18.15 4.94 0.88
C GLN A 231 18.28 6.01 1.97
N ASP A 232 19.25 5.88 2.88
CA ASP A 232 19.45 6.76 4.04
C ASP A 232 18.14 6.99 4.86
N ILE A 233 17.27 5.98 4.93
CA ILE A 233 16.03 6.02 5.72
C ILE A 233 16.37 5.70 7.18
N SER A 234 15.81 6.50 8.11
CA SER A 234 15.99 6.27 9.55
C SER A 234 15.56 4.85 9.94
N LEU A 235 16.40 4.17 10.73
CA LEU A 235 16.20 2.78 11.16
C LEU A 235 15.09 2.56 12.22
N ASN A 236 14.14 3.49 12.36
CA ASN A 236 13.04 3.35 13.29
C ASN A 236 11.98 2.37 12.73
N PRO A 237 11.64 1.28 13.45
CA PRO A 237 10.69 0.27 12.97
C PRO A 237 9.30 0.84 12.64
N GLN A 238 8.81 1.86 13.35
CA GLN A 238 7.52 2.49 13.07
C GLN A 238 7.49 3.20 11.70
N LYS A 239 8.63 3.77 11.29
CA LYS A 239 8.75 4.45 9.99
C LYS A 239 9.00 3.47 8.85
N LEU A 240 9.66 2.34 9.14
CA LEU A 240 9.97 1.31 8.14
C LEU A 240 8.79 0.34 7.92
N ALA A 241 7.94 0.13 8.91
CA ALA A 241 6.77 -0.72 8.80
C ALA A 241 5.69 -0.09 7.91
N GLY A 242 5.09 -0.90 7.06
CA GLY A 242 3.87 -0.56 6.33
C GLY A 242 2.62 -0.89 7.14
N GLN A 243 1.44 -0.63 6.56
CA GLN A 243 0.15 -0.93 7.21
C GLN A 243 -0.04 -2.43 7.52
N CYS A 244 0.68 -3.30 6.81
CA CYS A 244 0.72 -4.73 7.06
C CYS A 244 1.68 -5.15 8.19
N SER A 245 2.13 -4.20 9.03
CA SER A 245 3.12 -4.34 10.12
C SER A 245 4.49 -4.94 9.74
N LYS A 246 4.72 -5.25 8.45
CA LYS A 246 6.00 -5.67 7.87
C LYS A 246 6.71 -4.50 7.19
N LEU A 247 8.01 -4.65 6.93
CA LEU A 247 8.81 -3.67 6.18
C LEU A 247 8.13 -3.26 4.85
N LYS A 248 8.18 -1.97 4.51
CA LYS A 248 7.58 -1.43 3.27
C LYS A 248 8.20 -2.05 2.02
N CYS A 249 7.36 -2.61 1.14
CA CYS A 249 7.81 -3.12 -0.16
C CYS A 249 8.29 -2.03 -1.12
N CYS A 250 7.90 -0.77 -0.89
CA CYS A 250 8.38 0.40 -1.63
C CYS A 250 9.91 0.52 -1.58
N MET A 251 10.55 0.08 -0.49
CA MET A 251 12.02 0.11 -0.37
C MET A 251 12.69 -0.70 -1.48
N ASN A 252 12.21 -1.92 -1.76
CA ASN A 252 12.79 -2.72 -2.84
C ASN A 252 12.39 -2.17 -4.22
N TYR A 253 11.19 -1.59 -4.35
CA TYR A 253 10.74 -1.02 -5.62
C TYR A 253 11.58 0.18 -6.05
N GLU A 254 11.95 1.05 -5.11
CA GLU A 254 12.74 2.26 -5.38
C GLU A 254 14.25 2.00 -5.39
N LEU A 255 14.71 0.87 -4.84
CA LEU A 255 16.13 0.59 -4.59
C LEU A 255 17.02 0.79 -5.82
N ASP A 256 16.60 0.25 -6.96
CA ASP A 256 17.40 0.31 -8.19
C ASP A 256 17.57 1.75 -8.67
N THR A 257 16.49 2.55 -8.63
CA THR A 257 16.52 3.98 -8.96
C THR A 257 17.44 4.75 -8.02
N TYR A 258 17.42 4.45 -6.73
CA TYR A 258 18.34 5.07 -5.77
C TYR A 258 19.80 4.68 -6.04
N GLN A 259 20.07 3.41 -6.36
CA GLN A 259 21.43 2.95 -6.67
C GLN A 259 21.97 3.61 -7.95
N GLU A 260 21.14 3.74 -8.97
CA GLU A 260 21.51 4.43 -10.20
C GLU A 260 21.77 5.91 -9.96
N ALA A 261 20.87 6.59 -9.25
CA ALA A 261 21.06 7.98 -8.87
C ALA A 261 22.34 8.16 -8.04
N MET A 262 22.62 7.28 -7.08
CA MET A 262 23.81 7.34 -6.24
C MET A 262 25.13 7.23 -7.03
N LYS A 263 25.15 6.49 -8.15
CA LYS A 263 26.33 6.41 -9.05
C LYS A 263 26.63 7.75 -9.72
N GLU A 264 25.65 8.63 -9.88
CA GLU A 264 25.88 9.95 -10.42
C GLU A 264 26.62 10.87 -9.43
N PHE A 265 26.49 10.63 -8.13
CA PHE A 265 27.15 11.45 -7.11
C PHE A 265 28.65 11.13 -6.99
N PRO A 266 29.50 12.13 -6.71
CA PRO A 266 30.89 11.89 -6.36
C PRO A 266 31.01 11.11 -5.04
N SER A 267 32.11 10.37 -4.86
CA SER A 267 32.38 9.61 -3.65
C SER A 267 32.40 10.49 -2.40
N LYS A 268 31.80 10.00 -1.30
CA LYS A 268 31.67 10.73 -0.02
C LYS A 268 33.01 11.11 0.63
N GLU A 269 34.10 10.41 0.27
CA GLU A 269 35.44 10.63 0.81
C GLU A 269 36.20 11.78 0.15
N ILE A 270 35.72 12.28 -0.99
CA ILE A 270 36.42 13.33 -1.74
C ILE A 270 36.18 14.68 -1.06
N GLN A 271 37.27 15.31 -0.64
CA GLN A 271 37.28 16.64 -0.04
C GLN A 271 37.26 17.71 -1.14
N LEU A 272 36.54 18.80 -0.89
CA LEU A 272 36.56 19.97 -1.78
C LEU A 272 37.44 21.05 -1.15
N GLU A 273 38.56 21.36 -1.80
CA GLU A 273 39.42 22.47 -1.43
C GLU A 273 38.96 23.75 -2.15
N THR A 274 38.85 24.85 -1.40
CA THR A 274 38.74 26.21 -1.93
C THR A 274 39.94 27.02 -1.48
N PHE A 275 40.03 28.29 -1.88
CA PHE A 275 41.04 29.20 -1.35
C PHE A 275 40.93 29.38 0.17
N ASP A 276 39.71 29.46 0.69
CA ASP A 276 39.48 29.79 2.10
C ASP A 276 39.49 28.56 3.00
N ASN A 277 38.79 27.50 2.60
CA ASN A 277 38.54 26.34 3.47
C ASN A 277 38.50 25.00 2.72
N THR A 278 38.76 23.92 3.46
CA THR A 278 38.49 22.55 3.02
C THR A 278 37.12 22.11 3.51
N TYR A 279 36.34 21.53 2.61
CA TYR A 279 34.98 21.10 2.86
C TYR A 279 34.85 19.58 2.81
N TYR A 280 34.17 19.03 3.81
CA TYR A 280 33.89 17.61 3.99
C TYR A 280 32.43 17.30 3.65
N HIS A 281 32.19 16.13 3.04
CA HIS A 281 30.83 15.66 2.76
C HIS A 281 30.04 15.50 4.07
N PHE A 282 28.84 16.09 4.14
CA PHE A 282 27.96 15.96 5.30
C PHE A 282 26.72 15.11 4.96
N LYS A 283 25.99 15.48 3.91
CA LYS A 283 24.74 14.81 3.52
C LYS A 283 24.58 14.84 2.01
N THR A 284 24.05 13.76 1.45
CA THR A 284 23.56 13.73 0.06
C THR A 284 22.05 13.77 0.06
N ASP A 285 21.45 14.65 -0.75
CA ASP A 285 20.03 14.61 -1.09
C ASP A 285 19.88 14.09 -2.53
N VAL A 286 19.51 12.82 -2.64
CA VAL A 286 19.36 12.12 -3.92
C VAL A 286 18.22 12.71 -4.76
N PHE A 287 17.16 13.21 -4.13
CA PHE A 287 15.98 13.70 -4.84
C PHE A 287 16.19 15.09 -5.43
N LYS A 288 16.89 15.97 -4.71
CA LYS A 288 17.20 17.32 -5.20
C LYS A 288 18.45 17.38 -6.08
N GLY A 289 19.24 16.29 -6.14
CA GLY A 289 20.53 16.32 -6.83
C GLY A 289 21.49 17.31 -6.15
N GLN A 290 21.47 17.37 -4.82
CA GLN A 290 22.23 18.32 -4.04
C GLN A 290 23.10 17.61 -2.99
N ILE A 291 24.27 18.17 -2.73
CA ILE A 291 25.22 17.66 -1.75
C ILE A 291 25.53 18.78 -0.78
N SER A 292 25.35 18.51 0.51
CA SER A 292 25.69 19.40 1.59
C SER A 292 27.11 19.08 2.08
N TYR A 293 27.95 20.11 2.10
CA TYR A 293 29.32 20.07 2.57
C TYR A 293 29.48 20.94 3.83
N SER A 294 30.35 20.53 4.75
CA SER A 294 30.65 21.20 6.03
C SER A 294 32.12 21.56 6.10
N THR A 295 32.47 22.67 6.75
CA THR A 295 33.87 23.06 6.99
C THR A 295 34.54 22.18 8.05
N ALA A 296 33.76 21.57 8.94
CA ALA A 296 34.27 20.64 9.96
C ALA A 296 33.90 19.19 9.63
N GLN A 297 34.81 18.27 9.97
CA GLN A 297 34.73 16.85 9.63
C GLN A 297 33.63 16.09 10.42
N ASN A 298 33.40 16.47 11.69
CA ASN A 298 32.54 15.70 12.61
C ASN A 298 31.26 16.42 13.04
N PHE A 299 31.15 17.73 12.81
CA PHE A 299 29.97 18.53 13.15
C PHE A 299 29.66 19.49 12.01
N GLY A 300 28.37 19.79 11.80
CA GLY A 300 27.91 20.67 10.73
C GLY A 300 28.17 22.14 11.05
N ALA A 301 29.39 22.61 10.79
CA ALA A 301 29.73 24.03 10.83
C ALA A 301 29.72 24.60 9.40
N ASN A 302 28.96 25.68 9.19
CA ASN A 302 28.80 26.34 7.89
C ASN A 302 28.46 25.37 6.75
N ILE A 303 27.27 24.76 6.85
CA ILE A 303 26.79 23.79 5.86
C ILE A 303 26.43 24.55 4.56
N ILE A 304 27.15 24.26 3.48
CA ILE A 304 26.87 24.79 2.14
C ILE A 304 26.31 23.68 1.28
N THR A 305 25.25 23.97 0.53
CA THR A 305 24.56 22.98 -0.31
C THR A 305 24.76 23.30 -1.77
N ILE A 306 25.24 22.34 -2.56
CA ILE A 306 25.68 22.55 -3.95
C ILE A 306 25.11 21.47 -4.86
N SER A 307 24.89 21.79 -6.13
CA SER A 307 24.44 20.84 -7.15
C SER A 307 25.49 19.75 -7.47
N VAL A 308 25.05 18.56 -7.89
CA VAL A 308 25.98 17.46 -8.29
C VAL A 308 26.94 17.89 -9.40
N LYS A 309 26.46 18.68 -10.36
CA LYS A 309 27.24 19.17 -11.51
C LYS A 309 28.40 20.04 -11.02
N ARG A 310 28.10 21.03 -10.18
CA ARG A 310 29.09 21.93 -9.60
C ARG A 310 30.08 21.18 -8.73
N ALA A 311 29.64 20.23 -7.91
CA ALA A 311 30.55 19.40 -7.13
C ALA A 311 31.55 18.65 -8.02
N LYS A 312 31.12 18.08 -9.16
CA LYS A 312 32.01 17.43 -10.13
C LYS A 312 33.00 18.41 -10.79
N GLU A 313 32.56 19.62 -11.10
CA GLU A 313 33.43 20.67 -11.64
C GLU A 313 34.53 21.05 -10.64
N VAL A 314 34.17 21.30 -9.38
CA VAL A 314 35.14 21.64 -8.32
C VAL A 314 36.13 20.49 -8.12
N ILE A 315 35.67 19.24 -8.13
CA ILE A 315 36.56 18.06 -8.06
C ILE A 315 37.51 18.02 -9.26
N ALA A 316 37.04 18.33 -10.47
CA ALA A 316 37.89 18.37 -11.66
C ALA A 316 38.90 19.53 -11.62
N MET A 317 38.53 20.69 -11.06
CA MET A 317 39.43 21.83 -10.82
C MET A 317 40.51 21.49 -9.78
N ASN A 318 40.12 20.86 -8.67
CA ASN A 318 41.05 20.43 -7.62
C ASN A 318 42.06 19.40 -8.13
N LYS A 319 41.63 18.45 -8.98
CA LYS A 319 42.54 17.52 -9.66
C LYS A 319 43.55 18.21 -10.59
N LYS A 320 43.19 19.36 -11.14
CA LYS A 320 44.09 20.21 -11.97
C LYS A 320 44.93 21.18 -11.11
N GLY A 321 44.77 21.18 -9.79
CA GLY A 321 45.46 22.08 -8.86
C GLY A 321 44.89 23.50 -8.80
N ILE A 322 43.73 23.75 -9.41
CA ILE A 322 43.07 25.06 -9.42
C ILE A 322 42.00 25.05 -8.32
N LYS A 323 42.16 25.92 -7.32
CA LYS A 323 41.20 26.08 -6.22
C LYS A 323 40.18 27.16 -6.59
N PRO A 324 38.86 26.92 -6.50
CA PRO A 324 37.87 27.97 -6.70
C PRO A 324 37.73 28.89 -5.48
N GLU A 325 37.36 30.16 -5.72
CA GLU A 325 37.13 31.18 -4.66
C GLU A 325 35.84 30.94 -3.89
N LYS A 326 34.76 30.50 -4.56
CA LYS A 326 33.47 30.21 -3.92
C LYS A 326 32.95 28.82 -4.31
N LEU A 327 32.43 28.12 -3.31
CA LEU A 327 31.85 26.79 -3.45
C LEU A 327 30.43 26.86 -4.05
N GLU A 328 29.70 27.96 -3.81
CA GLU A 328 28.32 28.19 -4.25
C GLU A 328 28.19 28.41 -5.76
N ASP A 329 27.03 28.04 -6.31
CA ASP A 329 26.64 28.36 -7.68
C ASP A 329 26.43 29.88 -7.80
N ILE A 330 27.29 30.56 -8.58
CA ILE A 330 27.27 32.03 -8.75
C ILE A 330 25.91 32.55 -9.28
N SER A 331 25.07 31.66 -9.81
CA SER A 331 23.75 31.96 -10.39
C SER A 331 22.61 32.23 -9.41
N GLU A 332 22.80 32.19 -8.09
CA GLU A 332 21.76 32.59 -7.11
C GLU A 332 22.00 33.94 -6.42
N SER A 333 23.09 34.65 -6.80
CA SER A 333 23.39 36.00 -6.26
C SER A 333 22.99 37.15 -7.19
N THR A 334 22.02 36.93 -8.09
CA THR A 334 21.24 38.03 -8.67
C THR A 334 19.85 38.01 -8.04
N SER A 335 19.75 38.69 -6.91
CA SER A 335 18.54 39.24 -6.28
C SER A 335 17.21 38.96 -7.02
N GLN A 336 16.53 37.87 -6.67
CA GLN A 336 15.08 37.89 -6.58
C GLN A 336 14.75 38.14 -5.12
N GLN A 337 14.28 39.36 -4.82
CA GLN A 337 13.55 39.59 -3.58
C GLN A 337 12.44 38.53 -3.49
N PRO A 338 12.16 37.95 -2.33
CA PRO A 338 10.97 37.13 -2.19
C PRO A 338 9.78 38.04 -2.47
N VAL A 339 9.18 37.89 -3.66
CA VAL A 339 7.83 38.39 -3.90
C VAL A 339 6.99 37.63 -2.88
N VAL A 340 6.52 38.35 -1.86
CA VAL A 340 5.47 37.89 -0.97
C VAL A 340 4.31 37.57 -1.88
N GLN A 341 4.16 36.29 -2.24
CA GLN A 341 2.90 35.81 -2.77
C GLN A 341 1.95 35.85 -1.59
N ASP A 342 1.21 36.96 -1.49
CA ASP A 342 -0.03 36.99 -0.73
C ASP A 342 -0.89 35.86 -1.27
N PHE A 343 -0.86 34.73 -0.58
CA PHE A 343 -1.92 33.75 -0.65
C PHE A 343 -3.12 34.42 0.01
N GLU A 344 -3.78 35.30 -0.74
CA GLU A 344 -5.09 35.78 -0.39
C GLU A 344 -5.98 34.54 -0.26
N ASN A 345 -6.27 34.23 1.00
CA ASN A 345 -7.01 33.08 1.45
C ASN A 345 -8.38 33.04 0.77
N VAL A 346 -8.52 32.27 -0.31
CA VAL A 346 -9.83 31.85 -0.85
C VAL A 346 -10.56 30.89 0.13
N VAL A 347 -9.97 30.59 1.29
CA VAL A 347 -10.55 29.72 2.34
C VAL A 347 -10.67 30.46 3.69
N GLY A 348 -10.56 31.79 3.71
CA GLY A 348 -10.34 32.58 4.94
C GLY A 348 -11.45 33.54 5.38
N GLN A 349 -12.66 33.48 4.82
CA GLN A 349 -13.78 34.35 5.23
C GLN A 349 -15.13 33.64 5.34
N GLU A 350 -15.17 32.39 5.81
CA GLU A 350 -16.41 31.84 6.37
C GLU A 350 -16.22 31.59 7.87
N SER A 351 -16.79 32.48 8.68
CA SER A 351 -16.91 32.29 10.12
C SER A 351 -17.56 30.95 10.42
N VAL A 352 -16.90 30.15 11.27
CA VAL A 352 -17.29 28.80 11.74
C VAL A 352 -18.68 28.76 12.40
N THR A 353 -19.31 29.92 12.64
CA THR A 353 -20.68 30.08 13.19
C THR A 353 -21.79 30.05 12.14
N ARG A 354 -21.52 29.83 10.85
CA ARG A 354 -22.53 29.71 9.77
C ARG A 354 -23.61 28.63 10.04
N PHE A 355 -23.36 27.70 10.95
CA PHE A 355 -24.29 26.63 11.33
C PHE A 355 -25.02 26.83 12.67
N ASP A 356 -24.71 27.86 13.46
CA ASP A 356 -25.34 28.07 14.78
C ASP A 356 -26.63 28.92 14.74
N ASP A 357 -26.85 29.71 13.68
CA ASP A 357 -28.09 30.49 13.53
C ASP A 357 -29.18 29.73 12.76
N ARG A 358 -29.60 28.59 13.31
CA ARG A 358 -30.89 27.99 12.98
C ARG A 358 -31.63 27.54 14.23
N LYS A 359 -32.16 28.51 14.97
CA LYS A 359 -33.42 28.32 15.70
C LYS A 359 -34.11 29.65 16.00
N ARG A 360 -35.38 29.71 15.59
CA ARG A 360 -36.45 30.64 15.96
C ARG A 360 -36.54 31.97 15.19
N LYS A 361 -37.29 31.94 14.10
CA LYS A 361 -38.42 32.87 13.93
C LYS A 361 -39.61 32.13 13.33
N ASN A 362 -40.64 31.90 14.15
CA ASN A 362 -42.00 32.00 13.67
C ASN A 362 -42.97 32.46 14.77
N SER A 363 -43.51 33.65 14.51
CA SER A 363 -44.85 34.13 14.87
C SER A 363 -45.14 34.75 16.25
N ARG A 364 -45.83 35.89 16.13
CA ARG A 364 -46.86 36.49 17.00
C ARG A 364 -46.45 37.58 17.99
N PHE A 365 -46.73 38.82 17.56
CA PHE A 365 -47.63 39.77 18.23
C PHE A 365 -47.79 39.63 19.76
N LYS A 366 -47.26 40.59 20.53
CA LYS A 366 -48.05 41.47 21.41
C LYS A 366 -47.17 42.47 22.19
N ASN A 367 -47.57 43.74 22.04
CA ASN A 367 -47.53 44.87 22.98
C ASN A 367 -46.43 45.02 24.05
N LYS A 368 -45.74 46.15 23.93
CA LYS A 368 -45.12 46.91 25.02
C LYS A 368 -46.13 47.30 26.10
N ASN A 369 -45.80 47.01 27.36
CA ASN A 369 -45.93 47.92 28.51
C ASN A 369 -45.05 47.34 29.64
N LYS A 370 -43.94 47.98 30.00
CA LYS A 370 -43.77 49.17 30.87
C LYS A 370 -43.93 48.78 32.35
N LYS A 371 -42.94 49.26 33.15
CA LYS A 371 -42.79 49.25 34.61
C LYS A 371 -42.12 47.98 35.16
N GLN A 372 -41.30 48.05 36.20
CA GLN A 372 -40.53 49.08 36.91
C GLN A 372 -39.89 48.32 38.07
N LYS A 373 -38.69 48.73 38.51
CA LYS A 373 -38.22 48.68 39.91
C LYS A 373 -37.99 47.26 40.47
N ASN A 374 -37.02 47.00 41.34
CA ASN A 374 -35.99 47.79 42.02
C ASN A 374 -35.16 46.76 42.81
N PHE A 375 -33.91 47.12 43.13
CA PHE A 375 -33.22 46.91 44.42
C PHE A 375 -33.16 45.47 44.98
N SER A 376 -32.06 44.96 45.52
CA SER A 376 -30.92 45.59 46.18
C SER A 376 -29.95 44.48 46.63
N ASN A 377 -28.69 44.87 46.89
CA ASN A 377 -27.86 44.57 48.07
C ASN A 377 -27.83 43.13 48.63
N THR A 378 -26.72 42.56 49.09
CA THR A 378 -25.36 43.00 49.41
C THR A 378 -24.66 41.76 50.01
N ASN A 379 -23.33 41.79 50.00
CA ASN A 379 -22.44 41.21 51.01
C ASN A 379 -22.20 39.69 51.04
N GLY A 380 -20.92 39.36 51.16
CA GLY A 380 -20.48 38.30 52.07
C GLY A 380 -19.49 37.30 51.48
N GLN A 381 -18.21 37.67 51.48
CA GLN A 381 -17.06 36.76 51.69
C GLN A 381 -17.30 35.78 52.87
N PRO A 382 -16.56 34.65 53.03
CA PRO A 382 -15.09 34.61 52.99
C PRO A 382 -14.41 33.31 52.50
N ALA A 383 -13.07 33.37 52.56
CA ALA A 383 -12.05 32.41 52.15
C ALA A 383 -11.75 31.30 53.17
N SER A 384 -10.96 30.30 52.72
CA SER A 384 -9.84 29.56 53.38
C SER A 384 -9.90 28.06 53.05
N GLU A 385 -9.02 27.55 52.19
CA GLU A 385 -7.73 26.87 52.48
C GLU A 385 -7.83 25.51 53.20
N HIS A 386 -7.28 24.46 52.56
CA HIS A 386 -6.55 23.39 53.24
C HIS A 386 -5.46 22.78 52.32
N ARG A 387 -4.25 22.67 52.89
CA ARG A 387 -2.99 22.14 52.32
C ARG A 387 -2.76 20.65 52.70
N ILE A 388 -1.68 20.08 52.12
CA ILE A 388 -0.67 19.11 52.65
C ILE A 388 -0.61 17.81 51.81
N ALA A 389 0.51 17.13 51.51
CA ALA A 389 1.94 17.37 51.30
C ALA A 389 2.60 16.04 50.83
N LYS A 390 3.86 16.11 50.36
CA LYS A 390 4.71 15.07 49.71
C LYS A 390 5.23 13.93 50.63
N PRO A 391 5.77 12.82 50.08
CA PRO A 391 6.62 11.87 50.83
C PRO A 391 8.14 11.95 50.51
N ILE A 392 8.97 11.53 51.48
CA ILE A 392 10.45 11.47 51.49
C ILE A 392 10.94 10.01 51.72
N LYS A 393 12.14 9.69 51.20
CA LYS A 393 12.90 8.41 51.24
C LYS A 393 13.50 8.01 52.61
N LYS A 394 13.74 6.70 52.87
CA LYS A 394 15.09 6.06 53.07
C LYS A 394 15.06 4.55 53.47
N ASN A 395 16.04 3.80 52.90
CA ASN A 395 16.91 2.67 53.36
C ASN A 395 16.55 1.83 54.61
N GLU A 396 17.00 0.60 54.87
CA GLU A 396 17.76 -0.53 54.26
C GLU A 396 17.77 -1.63 55.37
N GLN A 397 17.86 -2.93 55.01
CA GLN A 397 18.76 -3.96 55.61
C GLN A 397 18.19 -5.41 55.65
N ASN A 398 19.00 -6.30 55.06
CA ASN A 398 19.47 -7.63 55.50
C ASN A 398 18.59 -8.91 55.50
N LYS A 399 19.02 -9.88 54.66
CA LYS A 399 19.62 -11.22 54.98
C LYS A 399 19.45 -12.16 53.75
N GLU A 400 20.52 -12.58 53.06
CA GLU A 400 21.44 -13.71 53.30
C GLU A 400 20.89 -15.13 53.01
N ASN A 401 21.68 -15.88 52.21
CA ASN A 401 21.78 -17.35 51.99
C ASN A 401 20.72 -18.02 51.09
N ASN A 402 21.03 -18.88 50.12
CA ASN A 402 22.11 -19.87 50.00
C ASN A 402 22.42 -20.24 48.53
N ASP A 403 23.70 -20.57 48.27
CA ASP A 403 24.19 -21.44 47.20
C ASP A 403 23.63 -22.87 47.31
N ASN A 404 23.36 -23.54 46.16
CA ASN A 404 24.10 -24.73 45.72
C ASN A 404 23.42 -25.55 44.59
N ASP A 405 24.26 -25.86 43.60
CA ASP A 405 24.45 -27.14 42.89
C ASP A 405 23.43 -27.73 41.87
N LYS A 406 23.97 -27.88 40.66
CA LYS A 406 24.02 -29.08 39.78
C LYS A 406 22.71 -29.73 39.33
N LYS A 407 22.43 -29.66 38.02
CA LYS A 407 22.87 -30.66 37.02
C LYS A 407 22.54 -30.21 35.61
#